data_AF-A0A317C400-F1
#
_entry.id   AF-A0A317C400-F1
#
_cell.length_a   1.000
_cell.length_b   1.000
_cell.length_c   1.000
_cell.angle_alpha   90.00
_cell.angle_beta   90.00
_cell.angle_gamma   90.00
#
_symmetry.space_group_name_H-M   'P 1'
#
loop_
_entity.id
_entity.type
_entity.pdbx_description
1 polymer ?
#
loop_
_entity_poly.entity_id
_entity_poly.type
_entity_poly.pdbx_seq_one_letter_code
_entity_poly.pdbx_strand_id
1 'polypeptide(L)'
;MRVRLGNSDYREKASQDRQAAIAKDDEPTSWEVSDLLRTHQEIGLIDPSRKDPKAWHVTLFRWNESGAPIISLVGEPTPIVL
;
A
#
# COMPACT_ATOMS: atom_id res chain seq x y z
N MET A 1 2.79 -5.71 15.08
CA MET A 1 2.35 -4.71 14.08
C MET A 1 1.25 -3.87 14.72
N ARG A 2 1.50 -2.59 15.03
CA ARG A 2 0.44 -1.68 15.51
C ARG A 2 -0.26 -1.14 14.27
N VAL A 3 -1.46 -1.62 13.98
CA VAL A 3 -2.33 -1.00 12.98
C VAL A 3 -2.86 0.28 13.63
N ARG A 4 -2.24 1.43 13.37
CA ARG A 4 -2.93 2.70 13.59
C ARG A 4 -3.93 2.82 12.46
N LEU A 5 -5.22 2.76 12.79
CA LEU A 5 -6.27 3.33 11.95
C LEU A 5 -6.02 4.84 11.96
N GLY A 6 -5.04 5.30 11.19
CA GLY A 6 -4.71 6.70 11.08
C GLY A 6 -5.93 7.47 10.57
N ASN A 7 -6.04 8.74 10.99
CA ASN A 7 -7.02 9.75 10.58
C ASN A 7 -7.85 9.38 9.34
N SER A 8 -9.17 9.59 9.44
CA SER A 8 -10.16 9.39 8.36
C SER A 8 -9.70 9.82 6.95
N ASP A 9 -8.82 10.81 6.88
CA ASP A 9 -8.18 11.35 5.68
C ASP A 9 -7.33 10.33 4.88
N TYR A 10 -6.62 9.40 5.53
CA TYR A 10 -5.77 8.42 4.81
C TYR A 10 -6.58 7.45 3.97
N ARG A 11 -7.73 7.00 4.49
CA ARG A 11 -8.61 6.08 3.77
C ARG A 11 -9.21 6.77 2.55
N GLU A 12 -9.63 8.03 2.70
CA GLU A 12 -10.17 8.82 1.61
C GLU A 12 -9.14 9.01 0.50
N LYS A 13 -7.95 9.52 0.83
CA LYS A 13 -6.84 9.71 -0.11
C LYS A 13 -6.40 8.39 -0.78
N ALA A 14 -6.24 7.31 -0.02
CA ALA A 14 -5.87 6.01 -0.58
C ALA A 14 -6.97 5.39 -1.47
N SER A 15 -8.24 5.77 -1.28
CA SER A 15 -9.37 5.26 -2.04
C SER A 15 -9.59 5.93 -3.39
N GLN A 16 -8.92 7.05 -3.67
CA GLN A 16 -9.09 7.78 -4.93
C GLN A 16 -8.61 6.96 -6.14
N ASP A 17 -9.17 7.29 -7.31
CA ASP A 17 -8.82 6.61 -8.56
C ASP A 17 -7.45 7.06 -9.07
N ARG A 18 -6.46 6.22 -8.82
CA ARG A 18 -5.09 6.39 -9.29
C ARG A 18 -5.01 6.46 -10.82
N GLN A 19 -5.77 5.65 -11.55
CA GLN A 19 -5.69 5.62 -13.01
C GLN A 19 -6.21 6.92 -13.61
N ALA A 20 -7.28 7.48 -13.02
CA ALA A 20 -7.82 8.77 -13.43
C ALA A 20 -6.85 9.93 -13.17
N ALA A 21 -6.12 9.93 -12.04
CA ALA A 21 -5.10 10.94 -11.75
C ALA A 21 -3.92 10.84 -12.75
N ILE A 22 -3.38 9.64 -12.95
CA ILE A 22 -2.29 9.41 -13.92
C ILE A 22 -2.71 9.83 -15.34
N ALA A 23 -3.94 9.52 -15.76
CA ALA A 23 -4.45 9.90 -17.07
C ALA A 23 -4.55 11.43 -17.28
N LYS A 24 -4.54 12.22 -16.20
CA LYS A 24 -4.55 13.67 -16.20
C LYS A 24 -3.17 14.30 -15.97
N ASP A 25 -2.12 13.49 -15.86
CA ASP A 25 -0.78 13.91 -15.42
C ASP A 25 -0.77 14.49 -13.99
N ASP A 26 -1.75 14.11 -13.18
CA ASP A 26 -1.85 14.47 -11.76
C ASP A 26 -1.18 13.40 -10.87
N GLU A 27 -0.69 13.81 -9.70
CA GLU A 27 -0.17 12.89 -8.70
C GLU A 27 -1.32 12.18 -7.94
N PRO A 28 -1.35 10.85 -7.90
CA PRO A 28 -2.32 10.12 -7.11
C PRO A 28 -2.16 10.40 -5.61
N THR A 29 -3.21 10.84 -4.93
CA THR A 29 -3.20 11.09 -3.47
C THR A 29 -2.83 9.87 -2.62
N SER A 30 -2.99 8.65 -3.15
CA SER A 30 -2.46 7.43 -2.53
C SER A 30 -0.91 7.42 -2.37
N TRP A 31 -0.20 8.18 -3.19
CA TRP A 31 1.25 8.34 -3.10
C TRP A 31 1.64 9.27 -1.95
N GLU A 32 0.93 10.39 -1.77
CA GLU A 32 1.10 11.27 -0.60
C GLU A 32 0.98 10.50 0.71
N VAL A 33 -0.03 9.62 0.82
CA VAL A 33 -0.21 8.76 2.01
C VAL A 33 1.01 7.85 2.21
N SER A 34 1.51 7.26 1.12
CA SER A 34 2.69 6.40 1.18
C SER A 34 3.94 7.17 1.63
N ASP A 35 4.14 8.40 1.15
CA ASP A 35 5.27 9.25 1.52
C ASP A 35 5.21 9.72 2.97
N LEU A 36 4.02 10.08 3.46
CA LEU A 36 3.81 10.39 4.86
C LEU A 36 4.16 9.19 5.76
N LEU A 37 3.66 7.99 5.41
CA LEU A 37 3.96 6.78 6.18
C LEU A 37 5.45 6.43 6.16
N ARG A 38 6.14 6.60 5.02
CA ARG A 38 7.60 6.45 4.94
C ARG A 38 8.34 7.46 5.82
N THR A 39 7.91 8.71 5.81
CA THR A 39 8.50 9.78 6.65
C THR A 39 8.37 9.47 8.14
N HIS A 40 7.26 8.82 8.53
CA HIS A 40 7.04 8.32 9.89
C HIS A 40 7.71 6.98 10.20
N GLN A 41 8.52 6.42 9.29
CA GLN A 41 9.22 5.14 9.42
C GLN A 41 8.28 3.96 9.69
N GLU A 42 7.04 4.07 9.21
CA GLU A 42 6.07 2.98 9.27
C GLU A 42 6.54 1.82 8.38
N ILE A 43 6.15 0.60 8.76
CA ILE A 43 6.58 -0.62 8.07
C ILE A 43 5.92 -0.74 6.68
N GLY A 44 4.70 -0.24 6.56
CA GLY A 44 3.86 -0.47 5.39
C GLY A 44 2.42 -0.02 5.60
N LEU A 45 1.57 -0.36 4.64
CA LEU A 45 0.13 -0.08 4.60
C LEU A 45 -0.62 -1.38 4.29
N ILE A 46 -1.79 -1.53 4.93
CA ILE A 46 -2.79 -2.52 4.53
C ILE A 46 -4.07 -1.75 4.19
N ASP A 47 -4.54 -1.90 2.95
CA ASP A 47 -5.74 -1.22 2.45
C ASP A 47 -6.68 -2.20 1.73
N PRO A 48 -8.01 -2.00 1.81
CA PRO A 48 -8.96 -2.85 1.09
C PRO A 48 -8.82 -2.64 -0.42
N SER A 49 -8.92 -3.72 -1.19
CA SER A 49 -8.91 -3.62 -2.64
C SER A 49 -10.11 -2.82 -3.14
N ARG A 50 -9.85 -1.92 -4.08
CA ARG A 50 -10.87 -1.11 -4.77
C ARG A 50 -11.61 -1.88 -5.86
N LYS A 51 -11.05 -3.00 -6.33
CA LYS A 51 -11.63 -3.82 -7.41
C LYS A 51 -12.34 -5.08 -6.90
N ASP A 52 -11.87 -5.64 -5.79
CA ASP A 52 -12.45 -6.84 -5.17
C ASP A 52 -12.68 -6.58 -3.67
N PRO A 53 -13.93 -6.46 -3.21
CA PRO A 53 -14.22 -6.15 -1.81
C PRO A 53 -13.79 -7.24 -0.81
N LYS A 54 -13.41 -8.44 -1.29
CA LYS A 54 -12.88 -9.52 -0.44
C LYS A 54 -11.36 -9.49 -0.33
N ALA A 55 -10.67 -8.76 -1.21
CA ALA A 55 -9.23 -8.70 -1.26
C ALA A 55 -8.68 -7.49 -0.48
N TRP A 56 -7.45 -7.64 0.00
CA TRP A 56 -6.68 -6.58 0.64
C TRP A 56 -5.34 -6.45 -0.06
N HIS A 57 -4.84 -5.23 -0.17
CA HIS A 57 -3.47 -4.96 -0.58
C HIS A 57 -2.59 -4.82 0.66
N VAL A 58 -1.40 -5.40 0.58
CA VAL A 58 -0.34 -5.23 1.58
C VAL A 58 0.85 -4.59 0.87
N THR A 59 1.21 -3.39 1.30
CA THR A 59 2.41 -2.70 0.82
C THR A 59 3.41 -2.65 1.96
N LEU A 60 4.62 -3.16 1.75
CA LEU A 60 5.70 -3.05 2.72
C LEU A 60 6.73 -2.06 2.16
N PHE A 61 7.14 -1.09 2.98
CA PHE A 61 8.18 -0.12 2.61
C PHE A 61 9.57 -0.63 2.98
N ARG A 62 9.65 -1.49 4.00
CA ARG A 62 10.87 -2.19 4.42
C ARG A 62 10.53 -3.61 4.83
N TRP A 63 11.39 -4.56 4.50
CA TRP A 63 11.27 -5.97 4.84
C TRP A 63 12.65 -6.62 4.82
N ASN A 64 12.81 -7.75 5.51
CA ASN A 64 14.09 -8.49 5.60
C ASN A 64 15.27 -7.66 6.14
N GLU A 65 14.96 -6.63 6.92
CA GLU A 65 15.90 -5.77 7.62
C GLU A 65 15.64 -5.83 9.13
N SER A 66 16.62 -5.38 9.93
CA SER A 66 16.48 -5.35 11.40
C SER A 66 15.27 -4.52 11.83
N GLY A 67 14.41 -5.11 12.66
CA GLY A 67 13.19 -4.46 13.15
C GLY A 67 12.09 -4.28 12.09
N ALA A 68 12.19 -4.94 10.92
CA ALA A 68 11.15 -5.04 9.91
C ALA A 68 10.58 -6.47 9.85
N PRO A 69 9.41 -6.68 9.20
CA PRO A 69 8.91 -8.03 8.95
C PRO A 69 9.88 -8.87 8.13
N ILE A 70 9.95 -10.16 8.44
CA ILE A 70 10.67 -11.14 7.65
C ILE A 70 9.69 -11.78 6.67
N ILE A 71 10.06 -11.78 5.39
CA ILE A 71 9.29 -12.40 4.32
C ILE A 71 10.14 -13.51 3.71
N SER A 72 9.49 -14.66 3.53
CA SER A 72 10.03 -15.77 2.74
C SER A 72 9.07 -16.07 1.60
N LEU A 73 9.61 -16.52 0.48
CA LEU A 73 8.80 -17.05 -0.61
C LEU A 73 8.23 -18.41 -0.18
N VAL A 74 6.93 -18.60 -0.40
CA VAL A 74 6.26 -19.88 -0.15
C VAL A 74 5.77 -20.42 -1.49
N GLY A 75 6.38 -21.51 -1.94
CA GLY A 75 6.07 -22.12 -3.24
C GLY A 75 6.62 -21.35 -4.44
N GLU A 76 6.22 -21.79 -5.63
CA GLU A 76 6.65 -21.16 -6.89
C GLU A 76 5.71 -20.00 -7.27
N PRO A 77 6.23 -18.86 -7.74
CA PRO A 77 5.40 -17.77 -8.24
C PRO A 77 4.54 -18.23 -9.42
N THR A 78 3.28 -17.80 -9.47
CA THR A 78 2.44 -17.99 -10.66
C THR A 78 2.82 -16.94 -11.71
N PRO A 79 3.22 -17.34 -12.93
CA PRO A 79 3.51 -16.38 -13.99
C PRO A 79 2.27 -15.55 -14.36
N ILE A 80 2.46 -14.25 -14.53
CA ILE A 80 1.43 -13.36 -15.08
C ILE A 80 1.76 -13.15 -16.56
N VAL A 81 0.81 -13.49 -17.44
CA VAL A 81 0.89 -13.13 -18.86
C VAL A 81 0.31 -11.72 -19.01
N LEU A 82 1.14 -10.77 -19.43
CA LEU A 82 0.78 -9.37 -19.65
C LEU A 82 0.16 -9.16 -21.03
#